data_AF-A0A9D1R0H6-F1
#
_entry.id   AF-A0A9D1R0H6-F1
#
_cell.length_a   1.000
_cell.length_b   1.000
_cell.length_c   1.000
_cell.angle_alpha   90.00
_cell.angle_beta   90.00
_cell.angle_gamma   90.00
#
_symmetry.space_group_name_H-M   'P 1'
#
loop_
_entity.id
_entity.type
_entity.pdbx_description
1 polymer ?
#
loop_
_entity_poly.entity_id
_entity_poly.type
_entity_poly.pdbx_seq_one_letter_code
_entity_poly.pdbx_strand_id
1 'polypeptide(L)'
;FKLAGREYYAKELDPFHGEKVNVRYDMRDPKRVTVWTLDVEMICEAFLDGNTIEYMVLSEQEQREAQKMRDAIGRIEKRAQKLVPGATIVCPDASNAVEATSTVVNSIRRPIGPVVDVQPLVALEPTFRDEEEEALTQSVRPGKARPTFEFPYERYEHHMTHPVSWTQEDRDWLEWYVQTEEYADYLDIFISKGIAWEETSCAKCS
;
A
#
# COMPACT_ATOMS: atom_id res chain seq x y z
N PHE A 1 -19.36 21.80 14.32
CA PHE A 1 -20.59 22.41 14.90
C PHE A 1 -21.81 21.58 14.51
N LYS A 2 -22.97 21.77 15.17
CA LYS A 2 -24.22 21.05 14.85
C LYS A 2 -25.18 21.95 14.07
N LEU A 3 -25.69 21.47 12.93
CA LEU A 3 -26.71 22.14 12.13
C LEU A 3 -27.80 21.12 11.79
N ALA A 4 -29.07 21.44 12.10
CA ALA A 4 -30.23 20.58 11.81
C ALA A 4 -30.07 19.11 12.28
N GLY A 5 -29.43 18.91 13.44
CA GLY A 5 -29.20 17.57 14.02
C GLY A 5 -28.01 16.80 13.42
N ARG A 6 -27.25 17.40 12.50
CA ARG A 6 -26.07 16.81 11.86
C ARG A 6 -24.78 17.49 12.33
N GLU A 7 -23.68 16.75 12.39
CA GLU A 7 -22.37 17.25 12.82
C GLU A 7 -21.49 17.58 11.61
N TYR A 8 -21.03 18.83 11.54
CA TYR A 8 -20.11 19.29 10.49
C TYR A 8 -18.75 19.61 11.10
N TYR A 9 -17.70 19.21 10.40
CA TYR A 9 -16.32 19.41 10.83
C TYR A 9 -15.45 19.93 9.69
N ALA A 10 -14.55 20.85 10.04
CA ALA A 10 -13.39 21.27 9.26
C ALA A 10 -12.29 21.69 10.22
N LYS A 11 -11.04 21.30 9.95
CA LYS A 11 -9.89 21.64 10.79
C LYS A 11 -9.65 23.15 10.89
N GLU A 12 -10.00 23.88 9.84
CA GLU A 12 -9.86 25.34 9.76
C GLU A 12 -10.83 26.09 10.70
N LEU A 13 -11.85 25.40 11.24
CA LEU A 13 -12.79 25.98 12.21
C LEU A 13 -12.33 25.85 13.67
N ASP A 14 -11.24 25.13 13.94
CA ASP A 14 -10.71 24.95 15.30
C ASP A 14 -10.44 26.30 16.01
N PRO A 15 -9.87 27.34 15.36
CA PRO A 15 -9.66 28.66 15.98
C PRO A 15 -10.96 29.43 16.26
N PHE A 16 -12.02 29.16 15.50
CA PHE A 16 -13.31 29.86 15.58
C PHE A 16 -14.31 29.14 16.51
N HIS A 17 -13.82 28.22 17.35
CA HIS A 17 -14.66 27.48 18.27
C HIS A 17 -15.30 28.41 19.32
N GLY A 18 -16.63 28.47 19.33
CA GLY A 18 -17.42 29.33 20.23
C GLY A 18 -17.78 30.70 19.66
N GLU A 19 -17.27 31.04 18.48
CA GLU A 19 -17.65 32.26 17.77
C GLU A 19 -18.90 32.04 16.91
N LYS A 20 -19.65 33.12 16.65
CA LYS A 20 -20.83 33.07 15.78
C LYS A 20 -20.39 33.17 14.32
N VAL A 21 -20.69 32.13 13.55
CA VAL A 21 -20.40 32.06 12.12
C VAL A 21 -21.68 31.99 11.30
N ASN A 22 -21.63 32.48 10.06
CA ASN A 22 -22.71 32.34 9.09
C ASN A 22 -22.51 31.04 8.30
N VAL A 23 -23.49 30.15 8.36
CA VAL A 23 -23.45 28.88 7.61
C VAL A 23 -24.40 28.95 6.44
N ARG A 24 -23.86 28.76 5.23
CA ARG A 24 -24.65 28.63 4.00
C ARG A 24 -24.58 27.18 3.54
N TYR A 25 -25.74 26.59 3.28
CA TYR A 25 -25.85 25.22 2.80
C TYR A 25 -26.72 25.18 1.53
N ASP A 26 -26.38 24.28 0.61
CA ASP A 26 -27.25 23.95 -0.52
C ASP A 26 -28.23 22.88 -0.07
N MET A 27 -29.52 23.06 -0.35
CA MET A 27 -30.55 22.07 -0.03
C MET A 27 -30.37 20.78 -0.85
N ARG A 28 -29.73 20.85 -2.02
CA ARG A 28 -29.48 19.69 -2.88
C ARG A 28 -28.30 18.84 -2.41
N ASP A 29 -27.34 19.45 -1.72
CA ASP A 29 -26.17 18.76 -1.19
C ASP A 29 -25.92 19.14 0.28
N PRO A 30 -26.62 18.49 1.22
CA PRO A 30 -26.44 18.76 2.64
C PRO A 30 -25.13 18.19 3.19
N LYS A 31 -24.32 17.47 2.41
CA LYS A 31 -23.05 16.91 2.90
C LYS A 31 -21.97 17.98 3.04
N ARG A 32 -22.08 19.07 2.28
CA ARG A 32 -21.11 20.16 2.28
C ARG A 32 -21.79 21.47 2.67
N VAL A 33 -21.14 22.19 3.58
CA VAL A 33 -21.58 23.52 3.99
C VAL A 33 -20.43 24.50 3.87
N THR A 34 -20.73 25.73 3.50
CA THR A 34 -19.73 26.81 3.44
C THR A 34 -19.90 27.68 4.67
N VAL A 35 -18.79 27.95 5.36
CA VAL A 35 -18.77 28.76 6.58
C VAL A 35 -18.15 30.11 6.26
N TRP A 36 -18.86 31.15 6.67
CA TRP A 36 -18.54 32.54 6.40
C TRP A 36 -18.45 33.31 7.72
N THR A 37 -17.61 34.33 7.77
CA THR A 37 -17.60 35.31 8.86
C THR A 37 -18.90 36.14 8.85
N LEU A 38 -19.10 36.92 9.91
CA LEU A 38 -20.16 37.93 9.95
C LEU A 38 -19.96 39.01 8.86
N ASP A 39 -18.72 39.26 8.50
CA ASP A 39 -18.31 40.24 7.48
C ASP A 39 -18.39 39.68 6.04
N VAL A 40 -19.01 38.52 5.85
CA VAL A 40 -19.22 37.88 4.54
C VAL A 40 -17.91 37.48 3.85
N GLU A 41 -16.87 37.18 4.63
CA GLU A 41 -15.64 36.55 4.14
C GLU A 41 -15.75 35.03 4.30
N MET A 42 -15.35 34.27 3.28
CA MET A 42 -15.40 32.81 3.32
C MET A 42 -14.23 32.31 4.18
N ILE A 43 -14.55 31.53 5.22
CA ILE A 43 -13.54 30.89 6.06
C ILE A 43 -13.10 29.58 5.42
N CYS A 44 -14.04 28.65 5.26
CA CYS A 44 -13.75 27.29 4.80
C CYS A 44 -15.00 26.53 4.35
N GLU A 45 -14.78 25.37 3.73
CA GLU A 45 -15.81 24.36 3.49
C GLU A 45 -15.76 23.32 4.62
N ALA A 46 -16.92 22.99 5.19
CA ALA A 46 -17.05 21.94 6.20
C ALA A 46 -17.89 20.78 5.68
N PHE A 47 -17.48 19.58 6.07
CA PHE A 47 -18.11 18.33 5.64
C PHE A 47 -18.90 17.69 6.77
N LEU A 48 -20.02 17.08 6.40
CA LEU A 48 -20.81 16.23 7.28
C LEU A 48 -19.94 15.07 7.76
N ASP A 49 -19.87 14.87 9.07
CA ASP A 49 -19.06 13.84 9.71
C ASP A 49 -17.59 13.85 9.25
N GLY A 50 -17.04 15.03 8.88
CA GLY A 50 -15.67 15.15 8.35
C GLY A 50 -14.54 14.79 9.32
N ASN A 51 -14.86 14.56 10.61
CA ASN A 51 -13.91 14.02 11.59
C ASN A 51 -13.96 12.48 11.67
N THR A 52 -14.94 11.85 11.01
CA THR A 52 -15.07 10.41 10.97
C THR A 52 -14.16 9.87 9.89
N ILE A 53 -13.12 9.15 10.32
CA ILE A 53 -12.32 8.35 9.41
C ILE A 53 -13.18 7.15 9.00
N GLU A 54 -13.44 7.00 7.71
CA GLU A 54 -14.10 5.80 7.20
C GLU A 54 -13.31 4.58 7.66
N TYR A 55 -14.00 3.63 8.32
CA TYR A 55 -13.38 2.41 8.79
C TYR A 55 -12.99 1.57 7.58
N MET A 56 -11.76 1.78 7.10
CA MET A 56 -11.18 0.94 6.08
C MET A 56 -10.70 -0.34 6.74
N VAL A 57 -11.29 -1.47 6.36
CA VAL A 57 -10.79 -2.78 6.78
C VAL A 57 -9.41 -2.94 6.14
N LEU A 58 -8.36 -2.87 6.95
CA LEU A 58 -7.00 -3.15 6.51
C LEU A 58 -6.98 -4.51 5.80
N SER A 59 -6.30 -4.60 4.66
CA SER A 59 -6.11 -5.87 3.95
C SER A 59 -5.46 -6.90 4.89
N GLU A 60 -5.71 -8.20 4.70
CA GLU A 60 -5.06 -9.25 5.51
C GLU A 60 -3.53 -9.08 5.54
N GLN A 61 -2.95 -8.60 4.44
CA GLN A 61 -1.52 -8.34 4.33
C GLN A 61 -1.08 -7.20 5.26
N GLU A 62 -1.76 -6.06 5.20
CA GLU A 62 -1.48 -4.90 6.05
C GLU A 62 -1.67 -5.22 7.53
N GLN A 63 -2.69 -6.02 7.87
CA GLN A 63 -2.89 -6.49 9.24
C GLN A 63 -1.72 -7.36 9.72
N ARG A 64 -1.22 -8.28 8.89
CA ARG A 64 -0.05 -9.12 9.22
C ARG A 64 1.21 -8.27 9.39
N GLU A 65 1.42 -7.26 8.55
CA GLU A 65 2.55 -6.35 8.68
C GLU A 65 2.47 -5.50 9.96
N ALA A 66 1.31 -4.91 10.25
CA ALA A 66 1.08 -4.17 11.48
C ALA A 66 1.32 -5.03 12.73
N GLN A 67 0.92 -6.31 12.70
CA GLN A 67 1.19 -7.25 13.79
C GLN A 67 2.69 -7.53 13.92
N LYS A 68 3.41 -7.76 12.83
CA LYS A 68 4.87 -7.95 12.84
C LYS A 68 5.58 -6.73 13.45
N MET A 69 5.14 -5.51 13.12
CA MET A 69 5.69 -4.28 13.70
C MET A 69 5.44 -4.20 15.20
N ARG A 70 4.22 -4.49 15.65
CA ARG A 70 3.88 -4.53 17.10
C ARG A 70 4.71 -5.57 17.85
N ASP A 71 4.87 -6.75 17.27
CA ASP A 71 5.69 -7.82 17.85
C ASP A 71 7.17 -7.40 17.94
N ALA A 72 7.69 -6.71 16.92
CA ALA A 72 9.04 -6.18 16.92
C ALA A 72 9.24 -5.14 18.04
N ILE A 73 8.31 -4.19 18.18
CA ILE A 73 8.33 -3.18 19.26
C ILE A 73 8.32 -3.88 20.63
N GLY A 74 7.42 -4.85 20.84
CA GLY A 74 7.35 -5.59 22.10
C GLY A 74 8.62 -6.41 22.41
N ARG A 75 9.33 -6.93 21.40
CA ARG A 75 10.64 -7.58 21.60
C ARG A 75 11.71 -6.58 22.04
N ILE A 76 11.72 -5.39 21.46
CA ILE A 76 12.66 -4.32 21.83
C ILE A 76 12.34 -3.84 23.25
N GLU A 77 11.07 -3.65 23.60
CA GLU A 77 10.64 -3.25 24.94
C GLU A 77 11.07 -4.26 26.01
N LYS A 78 10.85 -5.57 25.77
CA LYS A 78 11.32 -6.64 26.65
C LYS A 78 12.84 -6.64 26.83
N ARG A 79 13.61 -6.28 25.78
CA ARG A 79 15.07 -6.14 25.88
C ARG A 79 15.46 -4.91 26.70
N ALA A 80 14.78 -3.78 26.50
CA ALA A 80 15.00 -2.56 27.26
C ALA A 80 14.73 -2.74 28.76
N GLN A 81 13.60 -3.37 29.11
CA GLN A 81 13.25 -3.68 30.51
C GLN A 81 14.25 -4.61 31.20
N LYS A 82 14.87 -5.54 30.46
CA LYS A 82 15.92 -6.42 30.99
C LYS A 82 17.22 -5.68 31.30
N LEU A 83 17.56 -4.66 30.50
CA LEU A 83 18.78 -3.89 30.69
C LEU A 83 18.64 -2.87 31.82
N VAL A 84 17.50 -2.18 31.89
CA VAL A 84 17.16 -1.22 32.94
C VAL A 84 15.71 -1.46 33.37
N PRO A 85 15.47 -2.01 34.57
CA PRO A 85 14.13 -2.17 35.11
C PRO A 85 13.43 -0.81 35.19
N GLY A 86 12.36 -0.62 34.40
CA GLY A 86 11.59 0.63 34.33
C GLY A 86 11.85 1.50 33.08
N ALA A 87 12.72 1.09 32.16
CA ALA A 87 12.90 1.80 30.90
C ALA A 87 11.67 1.64 29.98
N THR A 88 11.06 2.75 29.59
CA THR A 88 9.97 2.81 28.61
C THR A 88 10.50 3.33 27.28
N ILE A 89 10.15 2.68 26.18
CA ILE A 89 10.53 3.12 24.83
C ILE A 89 9.50 4.14 24.37
N VAL A 90 9.93 5.38 24.16
CA VAL A 90 9.12 6.42 23.51
C VAL A 90 9.48 6.39 22.03
N CYS A 91 8.55 5.92 21.21
CA CYS A 91 8.61 6.13 19.76
C CYS A 91 8.22 7.59 19.48
N PRO A 92 9.06 8.40 18.84
CA PRO A 92 8.64 9.73 18.42
C PRO A 92 7.68 9.59 17.25
N ASP A 93 6.39 9.76 17.50
CA ASP A 93 5.39 9.91 16.46
C ASP A 93 5.62 11.27 15.77
N ALA A 94 5.38 11.36 14.45
CA ALA A 94 5.61 12.59 13.68
C ALA A 94 4.86 13.84 14.21
N SER A 95 3.87 13.65 15.08
CA SER A 95 3.15 14.72 15.78
C SER A 95 3.84 15.23 17.06
N ASN A 96 4.82 14.50 17.60
CA ASN A 96 5.59 14.85 18.80
C ASN A 96 7.09 15.00 18.49
N ALA A 97 7.43 15.53 17.31
CA ALA A 97 8.77 16.00 17.01
C ALA A 97 9.03 17.33 17.74
N VAL A 98 9.07 17.31 19.07
CA VAL A 98 9.70 18.39 19.83
C VAL A 98 11.19 18.23 19.55
N GLU A 99 11.83 19.30 19.06
CA GLU A 99 13.26 19.35 18.74
C GLU A 99 14.10 18.90 19.94
N ALA A 100 14.39 17.60 20.01
CA ALA A 100 15.26 17.06 21.03
C ALA A 100 16.70 17.48 20.68
N THR A 101 17.12 18.63 21.19
CA THR A 101 18.52 19.03 21.23
C THR A 101 19.30 17.94 21.96
N SER A 102 19.98 17.11 21.18
CA SER A 102 20.87 16.05 21.64
C SER A 102 22.08 16.66 22.35
N THR A 103 21.97 16.88 23.67
CA THR A 103 23.12 17.19 24.52
C THR A 103 23.77 15.88 24.92
N VAL A 104 24.70 15.39 24.10
CA VAL A 104 25.48 14.20 24.40
C VAL A 104 26.48 14.53 25.52
N VAL A 105 26.23 14.05 26.74
CA VAL A 105 27.20 14.11 27.84
C VAL A 105 28.29 13.07 27.57
N ASN A 106 29.43 13.53 27.05
CA ASN A 106 30.61 12.71 26.79
C ASN A 106 31.39 12.46 28.09
N SER A 107 31.10 11.35 28.78
CA SER A 107 31.76 10.95 30.03
C SER A 107 33.00 10.06 29.85
N ILE A 108 33.63 10.04 28.68
CA ILE A 108 34.90 9.31 28.45
C ILE A 108 36.04 10.31 28.21
N ARG A 109 36.52 10.96 29.29
CA ARG A 109 37.87 11.55 29.31
C ARG A 109 38.82 10.55 29.96
N ARG A 110 39.53 9.75 29.16
CA ARG A 110 40.84 9.22 29.57
C ARG A 110 41.89 10.32 29.38
N PRO A 111 42.86 10.52 30.29
CA PRO A 111 43.89 11.53 30.11
C PRO A 111 44.79 11.16 28.91
N ILE A 112 45.06 12.20 28.12
CA ILE A 112 45.84 12.23 26.88
C ILE A 112 47.24 11.64 27.09
N GLY A 113 47.56 10.55 26.39
CA GLY A 113 48.93 10.15 26.10
C GLY A 113 49.50 10.96 24.92
N PRO A 114 50.83 10.96 24.69
CA PRO A 114 51.45 11.85 23.72
C PRO A 114 50.96 11.56 22.30
N VAL A 115 50.60 12.65 21.61
CA VAL A 115 50.11 12.67 20.23
C VAL A 115 51.21 12.15 19.31
N VAL A 116 50.92 11.07 18.58
CA VAL A 116 51.73 10.61 17.45
C VAL A 116 51.06 11.10 16.18
N ASP A 117 51.78 11.87 15.36
CA ASP A 117 51.30 12.30 14.05
C ASP A 117 51.11 11.08 13.14
N VAL A 118 49.85 10.84 12.75
CA VAL A 118 49.49 9.78 11.81
C VAL A 118 49.50 10.37 10.40
N GLN A 119 50.48 9.96 9.60
CA GLN A 119 50.54 10.30 8.17
C GLN A 119 49.33 9.70 7.43
N PRO A 120 48.77 10.40 6.42
CA PRO A 120 47.60 9.92 5.70
C PRO A 120 47.95 8.69 4.85
N LEU A 121 47.25 7.59 5.11
CA LEU A 121 47.38 6.33 4.39
C LEU A 121 46.69 6.44 3.02
N VAL A 122 47.44 6.18 1.96
CA VAL A 122 46.98 6.20 0.56
C VAL A 122 45.85 5.19 0.35
N ALA A 123 44.79 5.63 -0.33
CA ALA A 123 43.62 4.83 -0.68
C ALA A 123 44.01 3.65 -1.58
N LEU A 124 43.84 2.44 -1.08
CA LEU A 124 43.85 1.21 -1.87
C LEU A 124 42.39 0.84 -2.15
N GLU A 125 42.04 0.86 -3.43
CA GLU A 125 40.80 0.33 -3.99
C GLU A 125 40.52 -1.08 -3.44
N PRO A 126 39.33 -1.37 -2.91
CA PRO A 126 39.01 -2.69 -2.42
C PRO A 126 38.81 -3.64 -3.59
N THR A 127 39.80 -4.52 -3.83
CA THR A 127 39.61 -5.77 -4.58
C THR A 127 38.73 -6.69 -3.74
N PHE A 128 37.41 -6.58 -3.89
CA PHE A 128 36.51 -7.63 -3.40
C PHE A 128 36.75 -8.88 -4.24
N ARG A 129 37.16 -9.94 -3.56
CA ARG A 129 37.35 -11.28 -4.11
C ARG A 129 35.97 -11.90 -4.27
N ASP A 130 35.61 -12.23 -5.51
CA ASP A 130 34.43 -13.01 -5.83
C ASP A 130 34.58 -14.41 -5.20
N GLU A 131 33.87 -14.66 -4.12
CA GLU A 131 33.60 -16.02 -3.65
C GLU A 131 32.15 -16.36 -3.98
N GLU A 132 32.04 -17.42 -4.76
CA GLU A 132 30.85 -17.95 -5.41
C GLU A 132 29.79 -18.34 -4.38
N GLU A 133 28.87 -17.42 -4.09
CA GLU A 133 27.56 -17.81 -3.61
C GLU A 133 26.73 -18.21 -4.83
N GLU A 134 26.51 -19.52 -4.98
CA GLU A 134 25.44 -20.12 -5.80
C GLU A 134 24.07 -19.63 -5.32
N ALA A 135 23.81 -18.33 -5.47
CA ALA A 135 22.48 -17.79 -5.46
C ALA A 135 21.88 -18.15 -6.81
N LEU A 136 20.93 -19.09 -6.81
CA LEU A 136 19.92 -19.28 -7.86
C LEU A 136 19.15 -17.97 -8.08
N THR A 137 19.83 -16.97 -8.65
CA THR A 137 19.23 -15.79 -9.23
C THR A 137 18.93 -16.15 -10.67
N GLN A 138 17.86 -16.94 -10.85
CA GLN A 138 17.23 -17.02 -12.15
C GLN A 138 16.71 -15.62 -12.45
N SER A 139 17.50 -14.86 -13.21
CA SER A 139 17.11 -13.60 -13.84
C SER A 139 15.90 -13.89 -14.73
N VAL A 140 14.70 -13.82 -14.17
CA VAL A 140 13.46 -13.84 -14.93
C VAL A 140 13.45 -12.54 -15.72
N ARG A 141 13.79 -12.64 -17.02
CA ARG A 141 13.54 -11.57 -17.99
C ARG A 141 12.08 -11.15 -17.83
N PRO A 142 11.72 -9.86 -17.89
CA PRO A 142 10.32 -9.46 -17.90
C PRO A 142 9.69 -10.01 -19.18
N GLY A 143 9.13 -11.22 -19.08
CA GLY A 143 8.22 -11.73 -20.08
C GLY A 143 7.04 -10.78 -20.15
N LYS A 144 6.48 -10.57 -21.35
CA LYS A 144 5.24 -9.81 -21.50
C LYS A 144 4.24 -10.34 -20.46
N ALA A 145 3.80 -9.48 -19.54
CA ALA A 145 2.90 -9.88 -18.46
C ALA A 145 1.66 -10.53 -19.09
N ARG A 146 1.42 -11.80 -18.75
CA ARG A 146 0.25 -12.53 -19.24
C ARG A 146 -0.99 -11.87 -18.67
N PRO A 147 -2.02 -11.58 -19.49
CA PRO A 147 -3.27 -11.03 -18.97
C PRO A 147 -3.85 -11.98 -17.91
N THR A 148 -4.30 -11.41 -16.79
CA THR A 148 -5.04 -12.12 -15.75
C THR A 148 -6.52 -11.91 -16.01
N PHE A 149 -7.31 -12.97 -15.94
CA PHE A 149 -8.75 -12.95 -16.20
C PHE A 149 -9.49 -13.14 -14.88
N GLU A 150 -10.56 -12.37 -14.70
CA GLU A 150 -11.42 -12.50 -13.51
C GLU A 150 -12.37 -13.69 -13.67
N PHE A 151 -12.86 -13.92 -14.89
CA PHE A 151 -13.78 -15.01 -15.19
C PHE A 151 -13.24 -16.00 -16.25
N PRO A 152 -13.60 -17.29 -16.16
CA PRO A 152 -13.20 -18.30 -17.15
C PRO A 152 -13.65 -17.97 -18.58
N TYR A 153 -14.86 -17.45 -18.79
CA TYR A 153 -15.35 -17.14 -20.14
C TYR A 153 -14.54 -16.02 -20.82
N GLU A 154 -14.07 -15.02 -20.07
CA GLU A 154 -13.21 -13.95 -20.60
C GLU A 154 -11.87 -14.49 -21.08
N ARG A 155 -11.31 -15.44 -20.31
CA ARG A 155 -10.09 -16.16 -20.69
C ARG A 155 -10.30 -16.92 -22.00
N TYR A 156 -11.44 -17.58 -22.15
CA TYR A 156 -11.79 -18.29 -23.38
C TYR A 156 -11.89 -17.34 -24.58
N GLU A 157 -12.62 -16.22 -24.46
CA GLU A 157 -12.75 -15.22 -25.53
C GLU A 157 -11.39 -14.64 -25.95
N HIS A 158 -10.55 -14.31 -24.97
CA HIS A 158 -9.22 -13.78 -25.23
C HIS A 158 -8.35 -14.80 -25.97
N HIS A 159 -8.37 -16.07 -25.56
CA HIS A 159 -7.61 -17.10 -26.26
C HIS A 159 -8.14 -17.33 -27.68
N MET A 160 -9.46 -17.44 -27.90
CA MET A 160 -10.02 -17.64 -29.24
C MET A 160 -9.78 -16.47 -30.20
N THR A 161 -9.68 -15.24 -29.68
CA THR A 161 -9.32 -14.05 -30.49
C THR A 161 -7.82 -13.92 -30.77
N HIS A 162 -6.95 -14.59 -29.99
CA HIS A 162 -5.49 -14.53 -30.11
C HIS A 162 -4.84 -15.93 -30.23
N PRO A 163 -5.18 -16.74 -31.24
CA PRO A 163 -4.69 -18.11 -31.39
C PRO A 163 -3.17 -18.23 -31.53
N VAL A 164 -2.51 -17.17 -32.00
CA VAL A 164 -1.05 -17.09 -32.18
C VAL A 164 -0.28 -17.13 -30.84
N SER A 165 -0.96 -16.89 -29.72
CA SER A 165 -0.34 -16.79 -28.40
C SER A 165 -0.52 -18.03 -27.51
N TRP A 166 -1.13 -19.09 -28.02
CA TRP A 166 -1.46 -20.27 -27.23
C TRP A 166 -0.21 -21.04 -26.79
N THR A 167 0.00 -21.15 -25.48
CA THR A 167 0.95 -22.12 -24.93
C THR A 167 0.30 -23.51 -24.83
N GLN A 168 1.10 -24.53 -24.47
CA GLN A 168 0.56 -25.87 -24.21
C GLN A 168 -0.47 -25.84 -23.07
N GLU A 169 -0.16 -25.12 -21.97
CA GLU A 169 -1.08 -24.92 -20.85
C GLU A 169 -2.41 -24.29 -21.27
N ASP A 170 -2.38 -23.33 -22.21
CA ASP A 170 -3.58 -22.66 -22.69
C ASP A 170 -4.45 -23.62 -23.51
N ARG A 171 -3.83 -24.51 -24.31
CA ARG A 171 -4.54 -25.56 -25.05
C ARG A 171 -5.21 -26.58 -24.13
N ASP A 172 -4.46 -27.06 -23.13
CA ASP A 172 -4.99 -28.03 -22.16
C ASP A 172 -6.15 -27.41 -21.35
N TRP A 173 -6.05 -26.11 -21.02
CA TRP A 173 -7.12 -25.39 -20.33
C TRP A 173 -8.36 -25.19 -21.20
N LEU A 174 -8.19 -24.84 -22.48
CA LEU A 174 -9.31 -24.69 -23.42
C LEU A 174 -10.06 -26.02 -23.64
N GLU A 175 -9.33 -27.12 -23.79
CA GLU A 175 -9.91 -28.46 -23.96
C GLU A 175 -10.72 -28.89 -22.72
N TRP A 176 -10.22 -28.55 -21.53
CA TRP A 176 -10.97 -28.76 -20.28
C TRP A 176 -12.19 -27.84 -20.19
N TYR A 177 -12.06 -26.55 -20.51
CA TYR A 177 -13.13 -25.57 -20.36
C TYR A 177 -14.35 -25.88 -21.23
N VAL A 178 -14.14 -26.36 -22.46
CA VAL A 178 -15.23 -26.74 -23.38
C VAL A 178 -16.10 -27.89 -22.84
N GLN A 179 -15.58 -28.68 -21.89
CA GLN A 179 -16.32 -29.77 -21.26
C GLN A 179 -17.14 -29.31 -20.04
N THR A 180 -17.00 -28.06 -19.61
CA THR A 180 -17.69 -27.54 -18.43
C THR A 180 -19.13 -27.11 -18.73
N GLU A 181 -19.98 -27.12 -17.70
CA GLU A 181 -21.37 -26.62 -17.81
C GLU A 181 -21.40 -25.12 -18.12
N GLU A 182 -20.44 -24.34 -17.60
CA GLU A 182 -20.32 -22.92 -17.90
C GLU A 182 -20.16 -22.67 -19.41
N TYR A 183 -19.36 -23.47 -20.12
CA TYR A 183 -19.22 -23.32 -21.57
C TYR A 183 -20.54 -23.58 -22.31
N ALA A 184 -21.34 -24.54 -21.84
CA ALA A 184 -22.65 -24.83 -22.43
C ALA A 184 -23.62 -23.65 -22.26
N ASP A 185 -23.61 -22.98 -21.11
CA ASP A 185 -24.43 -21.79 -20.86
C ASP A 185 -24.05 -20.61 -21.78
N TYR A 186 -22.76 -20.44 -22.09
CA TYR A 186 -22.27 -19.37 -22.96
C TYR A 186 -22.14 -19.76 -24.45
N LEU A 187 -22.51 -20.98 -24.83
CA LEU A 187 -22.32 -21.51 -26.18
C LEU A 187 -23.01 -20.65 -27.24
N ASP A 188 -24.27 -20.25 -27.01
CA ASP A 188 -25.03 -19.40 -27.95
C ASP A 188 -24.33 -18.06 -28.20
N ILE A 189 -23.70 -17.50 -27.16
CA ILE A 189 -22.95 -16.26 -27.25
C ILE A 189 -21.66 -16.49 -28.06
N PHE A 190 -20.93 -17.57 -27.81
CA PHE A 190 -19.72 -17.90 -28.57
C PHE A 190 -20.01 -18.17 -30.05
N ILE A 191 -21.13 -18.83 -30.37
CA ILE A 191 -21.60 -19.02 -31.76
C ILE A 191 -21.89 -17.67 -32.41
N SER A 192 -22.60 -16.77 -31.72
CA SER A 192 -22.91 -15.44 -32.27
C SER A 192 -21.66 -14.60 -32.55
N LYS A 193 -20.60 -14.79 -31.73
CA LYS A 193 -19.30 -14.14 -31.88
C LYS A 193 -18.38 -14.84 -32.90
N GLY A 194 -18.75 -16.01 -33.40
CA GLY A 194 -17.93 -16.81 -34.33
C GLY A 194 -16.65 -17.36 -33.69
N ILE A 195 -16.65 -17.53 -32.36
CA ILE A 195 -15.53 -18.05 -31.57
C ILE A 195 -15.90 -19.35 -30.84
N ALA A 196 -16.98 -20.01 -31.26
CA ALA A 196 -17.34 -21.30 -30.71
C ALA A 196 -16.23 -22.32 -30.96
N TRP A 197 -16.11 -23.30 -30.05
CA TRP A 197 -15.11 -24.35 -30.18
C TRP A 197 -15.44 -25.23 -31.39
N GLU A 198 -14.69 -25.05 -32.47
CA GLU A 198 -14.69 -25.99 -33.59
C GLU A 198 -13.61 -27.05 -33.33
N GLU A 199 -13.95 -28.34 -33.49
CA GLU A 199 -13.05 -29.48 -33.31
C GLU A 199 -11.76 -29.38 -34.17
N THR A 200 -11.75 -28.51 -35.17
CA THR A 200 -10.61 -28.16 -36.04
C THR A 200 -9.49 -27.40 -35.33
N SER A 201 -9.75 -26.82 -34.15
CA SER A 201 -8.76 -26.11 -33.33
C SER A 201 -7.82 -27.05 -32.55
N CYS A 202 -8.14 -28.35 -32.49
CA CYS A 202 -7.22 -29.38 -32.02
C CYS A 202 -6.23 -29.74 -33.15
N ALA A 203 -5.14 -28.98 -33.27
CA ALA A 203 -4.04 -29.25 -34.20
C ALA A 203 -3.21 -30.52 -33.86
N LYS A 204 -3.82 -31.51 -33.18
CA LYS A 204 -3.31 -32.86 -32.95
C LYS A 204 -4.45 -33.88 -32.99
N CYS A 205 -5.07 -34.01 -34.16
CA CYS A 205 -5.64 -35.27 -34.62
C CYS A 205 -5.00 -35.62 -35.97
N SER A 206 -3.71 -35.95 -35.94
CA SER A 206 -3.06 -36.83 -36.90
C SER A 206 -1.79 -37.42 -36.32
#